data_AF-A0A957AIE5-F1
#
_entry.id   AF-A0A957AIE5-F1
#
_cell.length_a   1.000
_cell.length_b   1.000
_cell.length_c   1.000
_cell.angle_alpha   90.00
_cell.angle_beta   90.00
_cell.angle_gamma   90.00
#
_symmetry.space_group_name_H-M   'P 1'
#
loop_
_entity.id
_entity.type
_entity.pdbx_description
1 polymer ?
#
loop_
_entity_poly.entity_id
_entity_poly.type
_entity_poly.pdbx_seq_one_letter_code
_entity_poly.pdbx_strand_id
1 'polypeptide(L)'
;SIQRRHQKIIEETPSPFLSDDLRRQMGEAAVAAVRAVGYVNAGTLEFLVDSTSGSFYFLEMNTRLQVEHPITEQVTGVDLVKLQLKVAAGEPIPFRQEDLGQRRHAIECRIYAEDPANDFLPSVGKVLRAVEPAGPGVRVDAGVTTGDEITIHYDPMIAKLIALGEDRDDAVRKMNWALQHYVILGLTTNIPFLQAVVNSDAFRRGDVTTDFVDRHFANWQPPAEQPPDMVLVAAALAELLEDEAGAANPTTVDGVNQGDPFAPWRQKSGFRLGVSS
;
A
#
# COMPACT_ATOMS: atom_id res chain seq x y z
N SER A 1 11.15 -8.24 7.72
CA SER A 1 9.93 -8.19 6.90
C SER A 1 8.88 -9.03 7.57
N ILE A 2 7.60 -8.66 7.45
CA ILE A 2 6.49 -9.52 7.81
C ILE A 2 6.10 -10.30 6.57
N GLN A 3 5.91 -11.60 6.74
CA GLN A 3 5.54 -12.51 5.66
C GLN A 3 4.44 -13.48 6.09
N ARG A 4 3.64 -13.90 5.12
CA ARG A 4 2.64 -14.97 5.22
C ARG A 4 3.07 -16.10 4.30
N ARG A 5 3.27 -17.32 4.82
CA ARG A 5 3.64 -18.50 3.99
C ARG A 5 4.74 -18.20 2.96
N HIS A 6 5.81 -17.52 3.41
CA HIS A 6 6.95 -17.08 2.59
C HIS A 6 6.68 -15.92 1.60
N GLN A 7 5.48 -15.35 1.58
CA GLN A 7 5.17 -14.16 0.81
C GLN A 7 5.32 -12.92 1.71
N LYS A 8 6.20 -12.00 1.33
CA LYS A 8 6.35 -10.71 2.03
C LYS A 8 5.07 -9.88 1.85
N ILE A 9 4.62 -9.27 2.93
CA ILE A 9 3.38 -8.46 2.94
C ILE A 9 3.58 -7.06 3.54
N ILE A 10 4.56 -6.90 4.44
CA ILE A 10 4.99 -5.59 4.96
C ILE A 10 6.51 -5.55 5.01
N GLU A 11 7.05 -4.47 4.45
CA GLU A 11 8.47 -4.19 4.33
C GLU A 11 8.76 -2.81 4.91
N GLU A 12 9.93 -2.63 5.52
CA GLU A 12 10.30 -1.33 6.07
C GLU A 12 11.80 -1.08 5.93
N THR A 13 12.15 0.20 5.80
CA THR A 13 13.53 0.66 5.79
C THR A 13 13.64 2.02 6.50
N PRO A 14 14.66 2.23 7.35
CA PRO A 14 15.67 1.26 7.77
C PRO A 14 15.08 0.09 8.57
N SER A 15 15.77 -1.06 8.60
CA SER A 15 15.39 -2.12 9.53
C SER A 15 15.50 -1.62 10.98
N PRO A 16 14.46 -1.79 11.83
CA PRO A 16 14.49 -1.37 13.22
C PRO A 16 15.42 -2.22 14.10
N PHE A 17 15.83 -3.39 13.60
CA PHE A 17 16.68 -4.33 14.33
C PHE A 17 18.19 -4.07 14.15
N LEU A 18 18.59 -3.46 13.03
CA LEU A 18 20.01 -3.34 12.69
C LEU A 18 20.67 -2.12 13.33
N SER A 19 21.77 -2.35 14.05
CA SER A 19 22.70 -1.28 14.42
C SER A 19 23.43 -0.75 13.18
N ASP A 20 24.00 0.46 13.29
CA ASP A 20 24.78 1.07 12.21
C ASP A 20 26.00 0.23 11.81
N ASP A 21 26.65 -0.41 12.78
CA ASP A 21 27.80 -1.28 12.51
C ASP A 21 27.37 -2.56 11.77
N LEU A 22 26.31 -3.23 12.22
CA LEU A 22 25.79 -4.42 11.55
C LEU A 22 25.33 -4.10 10.12
N ARG A 23 24.64 -2.96 9.93
CA ARG A 23 24.25 -2.46 8.61
C ARG A 23 25.45 -2.25 7.70
N ARG A 24 26.52 -1.63 8.21
CA ARG A 24 27.76 -1.42 7.45
C ARG A 24 28.40 -2.74 7.05
N GLN A 25 28.53 -3.69 7.98
CA GLN A 25 29.09 -5.03 7.70
C GLN A 25 28.29 -5.77 6.64
N MET A 26 26.95 -5.76 6.73
CA MET A 26 26.06 -6.35 5.72
C MET A 26 26.22 -5.68 4.35
N GLY A 27 26.33 -4.35 4.32
CA GLY A 27 26.54 -3.59 3.09
C GLY A 27 27.89 -3.91 2.42
N GLU A 28 28.97 -3.97 3.20
CA GLU A 28 30.30 -4.35 2.72
C GLU A 28 30.32 -5.79 2.16
N ALA A 29 29.69 -6.73 2.87
CA ALA A 29 29.53 -8.11 2.41
C ALA A 29 28.73 -8.18 1.09
N ALA A 30 27.65 -7.40 0.98
CA ALA A 30 26.85 -7.37 -0.23
C ALA A 30 27.63 -6.82 -1.43
N VAL A 31 28.37 -5.72 -1.24
CA VAL A 31 29.23 -5.13 -2.28
C VAL A 31 30.34 -6.09 -2.69
N ALA A 32 30.94 -6.82 -1.75
CA ALA A 32 31.97 -7.82 -2.05
C ALA A 32 31.40 -8.97 -2.92
N ALA A 33 30.22 -9.47 -2.59
CA ALA A 33 29.56 -10.54 -3.35
C ALA A 33 29.24 -10.12 -4.79
N VAL A 34 28.66 -8.94 -5.00
CA VAL A 34 28.31 -8.45 -6.35
C VAL A 34 29.55 -8.16 -7.20
N ARG A 35 30.66 -7.72 -6.59
CA ARG A 35 31.94 -7.55 -7.29
C ARG A 35 32.52 -8.88 -7.74
N ALA A 36 32.45 -9.92 -6.91
CA ALA A 36 32.99 -11.24 -7.22
C ALA A 36 32.31 -11.88 -8.45
N VAL A 37 31.02 -11.61 -8.66
CA VAL A 37 30.25 -12.13 -9.80
C VAL A 37 30.17 -11.16 -10.98
N GLY A 38 30.82 -9.99 -10.90
CA GLY A 38 30.76 -8.97 -11.95
C GLY A 38 29.33 -8.47 -12.23
N TYR A 39 28.52 -8.33 -11.18
CA TYR A 39 27.11 -7.99 -11.32
C TYR A 39 26.91 -6.61 -11.94
N VAL A 40 25.88 -6.48 -12.78
CA VAL A 40 25.49 -5.24 -13.44
C VAL A 40 24.02 -4.99 -13.15
N ASN A 41 23.65 -3.71 -13.06
CA ASN A 41 22.28 -3.24 -12.82
C ASN A 41 21.82 -3.41 -11.35
N ALA A 42 20.53 -3.22 -11.08
CA ALA A 42 19.97 -3.33 -9.73
C ALA A 42 19.75 -4.80 -9.33
N GLY A 43 19.93 -5.08 -8.05
CA GLY A 43 19.69 -6.38 -7.44
C GLY A 43 19.63 -6.26 -5.93
N THR A 44 19.15 -7.31 -5.27
CA THR A 44 19.04 -7.35 -3.81
C THR A 44 19.65 -8.64 -3.30
N LEU A 45 20.54 -8.52 -2.31
CA LEU A 45 21.04 -9.67 -1.56
C LEU A 45 20.20 -9.83 -0.31
N GLU A 46 19.63 -11.02 -0.15
CA GLU A 46 18.81 -11.35 1.01
C GLU A 46 19.67 -12.04 2.07
N PHE A 47 19.53 -11.57 3.30
CA PHE A 47 20.23 -12.09 4.46
C PHE A 47 19.24 -12.46 5.55
N LEU A 48 19.57 -13.50 6.31
CA LEU A 48 18.93 -13.82 7.58
C LEU A 48 19.81 -13.33 8.72
N VAL A 49 19.22 -12.66 9.70
CA VAL A 49 19.93 -12.20 10.90
C VAL A 49 19.42 -12.99 12.10
N ASP A 50 20.34 -13.64 12.81
CA ASP A 50 20.03 -14.29 14.08
C ASP A 50 19.92 -13.23 15.17
N SER A 51 18.72 -13.13 15.75
CA SER A 51 18.42 -12.15 16.80
C SER A 51 19.23 -12.36 18.08
N THR A 52 19.76 -13.56 18.30
CA THR A 52 20.49 -13.92 19.52
C THR A 52 21.97 -13.58 19.42
N SER A 53 22.61 -13.98 18.32
CA SER A 53 24.05 -13.74 18.13
C SER A 53 24.37 -12.43 17.42
N GLY A 54 23.41 -11.83 16.71
CA GLY A 54 23.65 -10.70 15.80
C GLY A 54 24.38 -11.10 14.51
N SER A 55 24.62 -12.40 14.29
CA SER A 55 25.24 -12.90 13.07
C SER A 55 24.26 -12.83 11.91
N PHE A 56 24.76 -12.52 10.71
CA PHE A 56 23.97 -12.54 9.49
C PHE A 56 24.51 -13.57 8.50
N TYR A 57 23.60 -14.18 7.75
CA TYR A 57 23.88 -15.26 6.80
C TYR A 57 23.27 -14.93 5.45
N PHE A 58 24.04 -15.12 4.38
CA PHE A 58 23.54 -14.99 3.01
C PHE A 58 22.50 -16.07 2.73
N LEU A 59 21.36 -15.68 2.17
CA LEU A 59 20.30 -16.59 1.74
C LEU A 59 20.32 -16.75 0.22
N GLU A 60 20.08 -15.66 -0.48
CA GLU A 60 20.03 -15.63 -1.94
C GLU A 60 20.30 -14.23 -2.50
N MET A 61 20.47 -14.16 -3.81
CA MET A 61 20.54 -12.90 -4.54
C MET A 61 19.41 -12.84 -5.56
N ASN A 62 18.56 -11.84 -5.44
CA ASN A 62 17.55 -11.50 -6.44
C ASN A 62 18.21 -10.63 -7.52
N THR A 63 18.46 -11.23 -8.69
CA THR A 63 19.14 -10.58 -9.83
C THR A 63 18.19 -9.72 -10.68
N ARG A 64 17.30 -9.01 -10.00
CA ARG A 64 16.25 -8.15 -10.57
C ARG A 64 15.93 -7.02 -9.60
N LEU A 65 15.18 -6.03 -10.06
CA LEU A 65 14.59 -5.05 -9.15
C LEU A 65 13.65 -5.76 -8.19
N GLN A 66 13.72 -5.39 -6.92
CA GLN A 66 12.91 -5.97 -5.87
C GLN A 66 11.52 -5.32 -5.87
N VAL A 67 10.47 -6.07 -5.49
CA VAL A 67 9.10 -5.54 -5.42
C VAL A 67 9.04 -4.34 -4.47
N GLU A 68 9.62 -4.52 -3.28
CA GLU A 68 9.75 -3.54 -2.21
C GLU A 68 10.86 -2.48 -2.43
N HIS A 69 11.29 -2.22 -3.67
CA HIS A 69 12.22 -1.13 -3.94
C HIS A 69 11.70 0.28 -3.58
N PRO A 70 10.39 0.60 -3.64
CA PRO A 70 9.90 1.96 -3.36
C PRO A 70 10.28 2.50 -1.99
N ILE A 71 10.32 1.67 -0.95
CA ILE A 71 10.73 2.11 0.39
C ILE A 71 12.19 2.59 0.41
N THR A 72 13.07 1.95 -0.39
CA THR A 72 14.46 2.37 -0.55
C THR A 72 14.53 3.70 -1.31
N GLU A 73 13.73 3.88 -2.35
CA GLU A 73 13.65 5.15 -3.09
C GLU A 73 13.20 6.30 -2.18
N GLN A 74 12.20 6.06 -1.32
CA GLN A 74 11.65 7.08 -0.42
C GLN A 74 12.66 7.62 0.59
N VAL A 75 13.50 6.76 1.14
CA VAL A 75 14.47 7.16 2.18
C VAL A 75 15.80 7.68 1.61
N THR A 76 16.12 7.34 0.36
CA THR A 76 17.36 7.76 -0.32
C THR A 76 17.17 8.90 -1.33
N GLY A 77 15.95 9.07 -1.86
CA GLY A 77 15.66 9.97 -2.96
C GLY A 77 16.19 9.49 -4.32
N VAL A 78 16.63 8.23 -4.42
CA VAL A 78 17.16 7.65 -5.65
C VAL A 78 16.04 6.92 -6.40
N ASP A 79 15.78 7.35 -7.64
CA ASP A 79 14.93 6.60 -8.58
C ASP A 79 15.73 5.42 -9.15
N LEU A 80 15.40 4.22 -8.69
CA LEU A 80 16.13 3.01 -9.00
C LEU A 80 15.84 2.56 -10.44
N VAL A 81 14.61 2.67 -10.92
CA VAL A 81 14.25 2.31 -12.31
C VAL A 81 15.01 3.19 -13.30
N LYS A 82 15.06 4.50 -13.06
CA LYS A 82 15.86 5.43 -13.85
C LYS A 82 17.34 5.08 -13.83
N LEU A 83 17.87 4.70 -12.66
CA LEU A 83 19.28 4.29 -12.55
C LEU A 83 19.55 3.00 -13.31
N GLN A 84 18.62 2.04 -13.30
CA GLN A 84 18.71 0.81 -14.09
C GLN A 84 18.81 1.12 -15.59
N LEU A 85 18.00 2.06 -16.10
CA LEU A 85 18.04 2.48 -17.50
C LEU A 85 19.37 3.14 -17.86
N LYS A 86 19.89 4.02 -17.00
CA LYS A 86 21.19 4.67 -17.18
C LYS A 86 22.34 3.66 -17.23
N VAL A 87 22.38 2.74 -16.28
CA VAL A 87 23.40 1.68 -16.24
C VAL A 87 23.29 0.78 -17.48
N ALA A 88 22.07 0.44 -17.91
CA ALA A 88 21.86 -0.32 -19.14
C ALA A 88 22.34 0.42 -20.41
N ALA A 89 22.30 1.76 -20.40
CA ALA A 89 22.85 2.60 -21.46
C ALA A 89 24.39 2.81 -21.36
N GLY A 90 25.05 2.20 -20.38
CA GLY A 90 26.49 2.34 -20.15
C GLY A 90 26.90 3.60 -19.39
N GLU A 91 25.95 4.37 -18.83
CA GLU A 91 26.27 5.49 -17.95
C GLU A 91 26.77 4.98 -16.59
N PRO A 92 27.73 5.68 -15.95
CA PRO A 92 28.15 5.36 -14.60
C PRO A 92 27.07 5.74 -13.57
N ILE A 93 27.14 5.13 -12.39
CA ILE A 93 26.33 5.55 -11.23
C ILE A 93 26.76 6.98 -10.85
N PRO A 94 25.82 7.94 -10.70
CA PRO A 94 26.16 9.38 -10.60
C PRO A 94 26.56 9.83 -9.18
N PHE A 95 26.77 8.89 -8.26
CA PHE A 95 27.08 9.15 -6.86
C PHE A 95 28.01 8.08 -6.30
N ARG A 96 28.70 8.43 -5.22
CA ARG A 96 29.56 7.55 -4.42
C ARG A 96 28.76 7.02 -3.23
N GLN A 97 29.30 6.01 -2.54
CA GLN A 97 28.67 5.44 -1.34
C GLN A 97 28.46 6.49 -0.23
N GLU A 98 29.40 7.44 -0.10
CA GLU A 98 29.38 8.51 0.91
C GLU A 98 28.34 9.61 0.62
N ASP A 99 27.86 9.69 -0.63
CA ASP A 99 26.80 10.64 -1.02
C ASP A 99 25.40 10.10 -0.67
N LEU A 100 25.26 8.79 -0.41
CA LEU A 100 24.01 8.17 -0.05
C LEU A 100 23.71 8.35 1.45
N GLY A 101 22.78 9.25 1.74
CA GLY A 101 22.17 9.38 3.05
C GLY A 101 20.85 8.62 3.11
N GLN A 102 20.66 7.82 4.14
CA GLN A 102 19.34 7.32 4.52
C GLN A 102 18.80 8.22 5.64
N ARG A 103 17.73 8.95 5.35
CA ARG A 103 16.98 9.72 6.35
C ARG A 103 15.57 9.17 6.40
N ARG A 104 14.85 9.41 7.51
CA ARG A 104 13.44 9.04 7.65
C ARG A 104 13.21 7.53 7.71
N HIS A 105 11.94 7.14 7.82
CA HIS A 105 11.51 5.75 7.83
C HIS A 105 10.40 5.54 6.83
N ALA A 106 10.49 4.49 6.01
CA ALA A 106 9.47 4.12 5.06
C ALA A 106 8.95 2.72 5.35
N ILE A 107 7.63 2.56 5.28
CA ILE A 107 6.92 1.28 5.39
C ILE A 107 6.14 1.08 4.10
N GLU A 108 6.16 -0.13 3.56
CA GLU A 108 5.34 -0.57 2.44
C GLU A 108 4.44 -1.72 2.88
N CYS A 109 3.19 -1.65 2.45
CA CYS A 109 2.22 -2.72 2.55
C CYS A 109 1.81 -3.16 1.15
N ARG A 110 1.80 -4.47 0.91
CA ARG A 110 1.28 -5.03 -0.34
C ARG A 110 -0.22 -5.24 -0.24
N ILE A 111 -0.97 -4.49 -1.05
CA ILE A 111 -2.43 -4.58 -1.11
C ILE A 111 -2.79 -5.70 -2.08
N TYR A 112 -3.43 -6.75 -1.56
CA TYR A 112 -3.86 -7.91 -2.33
C TYR A 112 -5.38 -8.04 -2.31
N ALA A 113 -5.93 -8.54 -3.42
CA ALA A 113 -7.25 -9.12 -3.48
C ALA A 113 -7.22 -10.53 -2.89
N GLU A 114 -7.19 -10.60 -1.57
CA GLU A 114 -7.18 -11.84 -0.78
C GLU A 114 -8.16 -11.70 0.39
N ASP A 115 -8.63 -12.83 0.92
CA ASP A 115 -9.47 -12.91 2.11
C ASP A 115 -8.70 -13.48 3.31
N PRO A 116 -8.08 -12.64 4.16
CA PRO A 116 -7.30 -13.11 5.31
C PRO A 116 -8.08 -13.95 6.32
N ALA A 117 -9.40 -13.78 6.41
CA ALA A 117 -10.27 -14.53 7.32
C ALA A 117 -10.46 -15.98 6.87
N ASN A 118 -10.37 -16.20 5.55
CA ASN A 118 -10.56 -17.48 4.88
C ASN A 118 -9.24 -17.94 4.24
N ASP A 119 -8.21 -18.10 5.08
CA ASP A 119 -6.88 -18.61 4.69
C ASP A 119 -6.18 -17.82 3.58
N PHE A 120 -6.48 -16.52 3.47
CA PHE A 120 -5.96 -15.63 2.42
C PHE A 120 -6.24 -16.17 1.02
N LEU A 121 -7.43 -16.74 0.81
CA LEU A 121 -7.88 -17.17 -0.51
C LEU A 121 -7.93 -15.95 -1.45
N PRO A 122 -7.45 -16.09 -2.71
CA PRO A 122 -7.57 -15.02 -3.69
C PRO A 122 -9.02 -14.61 -3.92
N SER A 123 -9.26 -13.31 -3.98
CA SER A 123 -10.53 -12.69 -4.35
C SER A 123 -10.45 -12.22 -5.81
N VAL A 124 -11.37 -12.71 -6.65
CA VAL A 124 -11.43 -12.36 -8.08
C VAL A 124 -12.74 -11.69 -8.41
N GLY A 125 -12.73 -10.88 -9.47
CA GLY A 125 -13.90 -10.13 -9.92
C GLY A 125 -13.59 -8.68 -10.24
N LYS A 126 -14.65 -7.87 -10.35
CA LYS A 126 -14.57 -6.48 -10.81
C LYS A 126 -14.27 -5.52 -9.66
N VAL A 127 -13.31 -4.63 -9.88
CA VAL A 127 -13.07 -3.46 -9.05
C VAL A 127 -14.17 -2.45 -9.34
N LEU A 128 -15.20 -2.41 -8.49
CA LEU A 128 -16.33 -1.50 -8.65
C LEU A 128 -15.93 -0.06 -8.38
N ARG A 129 -15.02 0.15 -7.43
CA ARG A 129 -14.48 1.46 -7.09
C ARG A 129 -13.10 1.28 -6.46
N ALA A 130 -12.13 2.08 -6.91
CA ALA A 130 -10.83 2.25 -6.29
C ALA A 130 -10.58 3.74 -6.07
N VAL A 131 -10.35 4.15 -4.82
CA VAL A 131 -9.93 5.51 -4.46
C VAL A 131 -8.66 5.38 -3.63
N GLU A 132 -7.56 5.82 -4.23
CA GLU A 132 -6.25 5.79 -3.59
C GLU A 132 -6.15 6.89 -2.51
N PRO A 133 -5.50 6.60 -1.37
CA PRO A 133 -5.21 7.62 -0.38
C PRO A 133 -4.17 8.60 -0.92
N ALA A 134 -4.40 9.89 -0.72
CA ALA A 134 -3.47 10.94 -1.11
C ALA A 134 -3.14 11.83 0.10
N GLY A 135 -1.85 12.07 0.32
CA GLY A 135 -1.39 12.92 1.41
C GLY A 135 0.13 13.00 1.53
N PRO A 136 0.66 13.90 2.37
CA PRO A 136 2.10 14.04 2.56
C PRO A 136 2.75 12.75 3.02
N GLY A 137 3.74 12.28 2.26
CA GLY A 137 4.47 11.04 2.55
C GLY A 137 3.71 9.76 2.21
N VAL A 138 2.56 9.84 1.52
CA VAL A 138 1.86 8.67 0.98
C VAL A 138 2.18 8.53 -0.50
N ARG A 139 2.63 7.33 -0.90
CA ARG A 139 2.83 6.94 -2.31
C ARG A 139 2.06 5.66 -2.56
N VAL A 140 1.39 5.59 -3.69
CA VAL A 140 0.70 4.38 -4.16
C VAL A 140 1.27 4.02 -5.53
N ASP A 141 1.77 2.80 -5.63
CA ASP A 141 2.12 2.19 -6.92
C ASP A 141 1.04 1.14 -7.23
N ALA A 142 -0.02 1.54 -7.95
CA ALA A 142 -1.14 0.67 -8.30
C ALA A 142 -1.03 0.11 -9.73
N GLY A 143 -1.47 -1.15 -9.89
CA GLY A 143 -1.59 -1.81 -11.19
C GLY A 143 -3.03 -1.95 -11.69
N VAL A 144 -4.01 -1.52 -10.89
CA VAL A 144 -5.45 -1.65 -11.16
C VAL A 144 -6.19 -0.36 -10.84
N THR A 145 -7.28 -0.08 -11.55
CA THR A 145 -8.14 1.09 -11.33
C THR A 145 -9.63 0.72 -11.31
N THR A 146 -10.49 1.72 -11.08
CA THR A 146 -11.95 1.54 -11.10
C THR A 146 -12.41 1.00 -12.44
N GLY A 147 -13.12 -0.13 -12.43
CA GLY A 147 -13.66 -0.78 -13.62
C GLY A 147 -12.86 -1.99 -14.09
N ASP A 148 -11.62 -2.16 -13.62
CA ASP A 148 -10.76 -3.31 -13.96
C ASP A 148 -11.28 -4.62 -13.36
N GLU A 149 -10.76 -5.74 -13.86
CA GLU A 149 -11.08 -7.08 -13.39
C GLU A 149 -9.82 -7.80 -12.89
N ILE A 150 -9.88 -8.31 -11.67
CA ILE A 150 -8.83 -9.17 -11.10
C ILE A 150 -9.18 -10.62 -11.44
N THR A 151 -8.29 -11.27 -12.18
CA THR A 151 -8.49 -12.63 -12.69
C THR A 151 -7.65 -13.64 -11.93
N ILE A 152 -7.98 -14.92 -12.05
CA ILE A 152 -7.22 -16.03 -11.44
C ILE A 152 -5.85 -16.27 -12.08
N HIS A 153 -5.55 -15.63 -13.21
CA HIS A 153 -4.40 -15.96 -14.04
C HIS A 153 -3.10 -15.29 -13.60
N TYR A 154 -3.19 -14.29 -12.73
CA TYR A 154 -2.05 -13.48 -12.29
C TYR A 154 -2.02 -13.36 -10.77
N ASP A 155 -0.93 -12.80 -10.25
CA ASP A 155 -0.81 -12.44 -8.85
C ASP A 155 -1.90 -11.43 -8.47
N PRO A 156 -2.65 -11.62 -7.36
CA PRO A 156 -3.79 -10.77 -6.99
C PRO A 156 -3.36 -9.42 -6.39
N MET A 157 -2.14 -8.95 -6.65
CA MET A 157 -1.64 -7.68 -6.13
C MET A 157 -2.33 -6.53 -6.82
N ILE A 158 -2.97 -5.68 -6.02
CA ILE A 158 -3.67 -4.48 -6.46
C ILE A 158 -2.68 -3.32 -6.55
N ALA A 159 -1.95 -3.11 -5.45
CA ALA A 159 -1.07 -1.96 -5.29
C ALA A 159 -0.01 -2.22 -4.22
N LYS A 160 1.05 -1.43 -4.26
CA LYS A 160 1.93 -1.21 -3.12
C LYS A 160 1.56 0.13 -2.51
N LEU A 161 1.28 0.13 -1.21
CA LEU A 161 1.02 1.34 -0.45
C LEU A 161 2.25 1.66 0.39
N ILE A 162 2.82 2.85 0.22
CA ILE A 162 4.04 3.28 0.90
C ILE A 162 3.75 4.51 1.76
N ALA A 163 4.25 4.49 2.99
CA ALA A 163 4.21 5.62 3.91
C ALA A 163 5.62 6.02 4.36
N LEU A 164 5.97 7.30 4.18
CA LEU A 164 7.22 7.93 4.62
C LEU A 164 6.97 8.81 5.84
N GLY A 165 7.57 8.43 6.96
CA GLY A 165 7.55 9.16 8.23
C GLY A 165 8.89 9.82 8.56
N GLU A 166 8.88 10.86 9.39
CA GLU A 166 10.12 11.45 9.93
C GLU A 166 10.93 10.43 10.75
N ASP A 167 10.20 9.57 11.47
CA ASP A 167 10.67 8.39 12.16
C ASP A 167 9.71 7.21 11.90
N ARG A 168 9.99 6.07 12.54
CA ARG A 168 9.19 4.86 12.39
C ARG A 168 7.76 5.03 12.89
N ASP A 169 7.56 5.70 14.02
CA ASP A 169 6.23 5.88 14.62
C ASP A 169 5.35 6.79 13.73
N ASP A 170 5.94 7.83 13.14
CA ASP A 170 5.28 8.66 12.14
C ASP A 170 4.92 7.86 10.88
N ALA A 171 5.81 6.98 10.41
CA ALA A 171 5.54 6.11 9.26
C ALA A 171 4.40 5.12 9.55
N VAL A 172 4.37 4.52 10.75
CA VAL A 172 3.29 3.64 11.22
C VAL A 172 1.96 4.40 11.25
N ARG A 173 1.94 5.60 11.83
CA ARG A 173 0.74 6.45 11.91
C ARG A 173 0.21 6.82 10.53
N LYS A 174 1.08 7.22 9.61
CA LYS A 174 0.73 7.53 8.22
C LYS A 174 0.26 6.30 7.45
N MET A 175 0.90 5.14 7.64
CA MET A 175 0.48 3.89 7.03
C MET A 175 -0.92 3.50 7.49
N ASN A 176 -1.19 3.58 8.79
CA ASN A 176 -2.52 3.31 9.33
C ASN A 176 -3.57 4.27 8.73
N TRP A 177 -3.27 5.57 8.67
CA TRP A 177 -4.15 6.55 8.05
C TRP A 177 -4.40 6.23 6.57
N ALA A 178 -3.35 5.93 5.81
CA ALA A 178 -3.45 5.64 4.37
C ALA A 178 -4.27 4.37 4.12
N LEU A 179 -4.05 3.30 4.90
CA LEU A 179 -4.87 2.09 4.82
C LEU A 179 -6.35 2.36 5.14
N GLN A 180 -6.66 3.26 6.08
CA GLN A 180 -8.06 3.62 6.40
C GLN A 180 -8.75 4.39 5.27
N HIS A 181 -7.98 5.12 4.46
CA HIS A 181 -8.49 5.96 3.38
C HIS A 181 -8.35 5.31 1.99
N TYR A 182 -7.83 4.07 1.92
CA TYR A 182 -7.80 3.31 0.67
C TYR A 182 -9.11 2.56 0.48
N VAL A 183 -9.94 3.08 -0.42
CA VAL A 183 -11.24 2.48 -0.74
C VAL A 183 -11.08 1.55 -1.94
N ILE A 184 -11.40 0.27 -1.75
CA ILE A 184 -11.50 -0.73 -2.83
C ILE A 184 -12.80 -1.49 -2.63
N LEU A 185 -13.74 -1.36 -3.58
CA LEU A 185 -15.05 -2.00 -3.54
C LEU A 185 -15.19 -3.03 -4.65
N GLY A 186 -15.97 -4.08 -4.41
CA GLY A 186 -16.26 -5.17 -5.34
C GLY A 186 -15.47 -6.46 -5.09
N LEU A 187 -14.46 -6.40 -4.23
CA LEU A 187 -13.56 -7.51 -3.90
C LEU A 187 -13.27 -7.54 -2.40
N THR A 188 -12.89 -8.71 -1.89
CA THR A 188 -12.26 -8.81 -0.57
C THR A 188 -10.79 -8.43 -0.70
N THR A 189 -10.29 -7.61 0.23
CA THR A 189 -8.88 -7.20 0.25
C THR A 189 -8.24 -7.49 1.59
N ASN A 190 -6.91 -7.58 1.60
CA ASN A 190 -6.15 -7.74 2.84
C ASN A 190 -5.96 -6.43 3.64
N ILE A 191 -6.55 -5.30 3.22
CA ILE A 191 -6.39 -4.00 3.88
C ILE A 191 -6.74 -4.05 5.38
N PRO A 192 -7.88 -4.62 5.81
CA PRO A 192 -8.22 -4.66 7.24
C PRO A 192 -7.23 -5.49 8.06
N PHE A 193 -6.67 -6.55 7.47
CA PHE A 193 -5.61 -7.34 8.10
C PHE A 193 -4.32 -6.54 8.26
N LEU A 194 -3.89 -5.83 7.22
CA LEU A 194 -2.71 -4.96 7.27
C LEU A 194 -2.87 -3.85 8.31
N GLN A 195 -4.07 -3.27 8.44
CA GLN A 195 -4.37 -2.30 9.50
C GLN A 195 -4.22 -2.93 10.89
N ALA A 196 -4.71 -4.15 11.09
CA ALA A 196 -4.57 -4.86 12.36
C ALA A 196 -3.10 -5.15 12.70
N VAL A 197 -2.30 -5.54 11.70
CA VAL A 197 -0.85 -5.74 11.87
C VAL A 197 -0.15 -4.44 12.26
N VAL A 198 -0.34 -3.36 11.50
CA VAL A 198 0.30 -2.05 11.74
C VAL A 198 -0.08 -1.45 13.09
N ASN A 199 -1.30 -1.73 13.57
CA ASN A 199 -1.78 -1.26 14.87
C ASN A 199 -1.42 -2.16 16.06
N SER A 200 -0.84 -3.34 15.82
CA SER A 200 -0.48 -4.25 16.90
C SER A 200 0.71 -3.75 17.71
N ASP A 201 0.69 -4.01 19.02
CA ASP A 201 1.78 -3.64 19.91
C ASP A 201 3.11 -4.28 19.51
N ALA A 202 3.07 -5.53 19.03
CA ALA A 202 4.26 -6.25 18.58
C ALA A 202 4.92 -5.56 17.38
N PHE A 203 4.13 -5.13 16.38
CA PHE A 203 4.66 -4.39 15.24
C PHE A 203 5.19 -3.02 15.66
N ARG A 204 4.48 -2.29 16.52
CA ARG A 204 4.89 -0.97 17.01
C ARG A 204 6.20 -1.00 17.78
N ARG A 205 6.45 -2.06 18.57
CA ARG A 205 7.74 -2.26 19.26
C ARG A 205 8.90 -2.63 18.33
N GLY A 206 8.62 -3.01 17.07
CA GLY A 206 9.65 -3.50 16.15
C GLY A 206 10.04 -4.96 16.38
N ASP A 207 9.25 -5.72 17.15
CA ASP A 207 9.44 -7.15 17.41
C ASP A 207 9.01 -7.98 16.17
N VAL A 208 9.67 -7.77 15.04
CA VAL A 208 9.30 -8.35 13.74
C VAL A 208 10.18 -9.54 13.40
N THR A 209 9.56 -10.72 13.32
CA THR A 209 10.19 -11.98 12.91
C THR A 209 9.50 -12.57 11.68
N THR A 210 10.12 -13.58 11.05
CA THR A 210 9.57 -14.24 9.86
C THR A 210 8.31 -15.06 10.11
N ASP A 211 8.07 -15.45 11.37
CA ASP A 211 6.88 -16.17 11.86
C ASP A 211 5.84 -15.23 12.51
N PHE A 212 5.98 -13.90 12.35
CA PHE A 212 5.16 -12.91 13.02
C PHE A 212 3.65 -13.10 12.79
N VAL A 213 3.24 -13.36 11.54
CA VAL A 213 1.82 -13.58 11.19
C VAL A 213 1.29 -14.83 11.88
N ASP A 214 2.03 -15.94 11.81
CA ASP A 214 1.63 -17.21 12.43
C ASP A 214 1.55 -17.08 13.96
N ARG A 215 2.45 -16.30 14.56
CA ARG A 215 2.52 -16.11 16.02
C ARG A 215 1.42 -15.19 16.56
N HIS A 216 1.11 -14.11 15.87
CA HIS A 216 0.26 -13.05 16.39
C HIS A 216 -1.14 -13.00 15.75
N PHE A 217 -1.31 -13.62 14.58
CA PHE A 217 -2.50 -13.46 13.74
C PHE A 217 -3.06 -14.77 13.14
N ALA A 218 -2.64 -15.95 13.61
CA ALA A 218 -3.08 -17.25 13.05
C ALA A 218 -4.60 -17.42 12.92
N ASN A 219 -5.37 -16.83 13.84
CA ASN A 219 -6.84 -16.89 13.83
C ASN A 219 -7.48 -15.51 13.70
N TRP A 220 -6.80 -14.59 13.02
CA TRP A 220 -7.33 -13.25 12.83
C TRP A 220 -8.65 -13.28 12.07
N GLN A 221 -9.58 -12.43 12.50
CA GLN A 221 -10.87 -12.21 11.86
C GLN A 221 -11.08 -10.70 11.73
N PRO A 222 -11.72 -10.24 10.64
CA PRO A 222 -12.06 -8.84 10.51
C PRO A 222 -12.98 -8.41 11.66
N PRO A 223 -12.90 -7.15 12.12
CA PRO A 223 -13.84 -6.63 13.09
C PRO A 223 -15.28 -6.85 12.62
N ALA A 224 -16.11 -7.46 13.47
CA ALA A 224 -17.48 -7.88 13.14
C ALA A 224 -18.49 -6.71 13.07
N GLU A 225 -18.04 -5.46 13.01
CA GLU A 225 -18.93 -4.31 12.99
C GLU A 225 -19.56 -4.16 11.61
N GLN A 226 -20.77 -4.71 11.47
CA GLN A 226 -21.69 -4.19 10.46
C GLN A 226 -21.95 -2.72 10.80
N PRO A 227 -21.87 -1.80 9.84
CA PRO A 227 -22.25 -0.43 10.07
C PRO A 227 -23.69 -0.42 10.63
N PRO A 228 -23.98 0.32 11.71
CA PRO A 228 -25.35 0.42 12.21
C PRO A 228 -26.29 0.82 11.07
N ASP A 229 -27.54 0.35 11.10
CA ASP A 229 -28.54 0.66 10.06
C ASP A 229 -28.61 2.17 9.74
N MET A 230 -28.46 3.02 10.75
CA MET A 230 -28.44 4.47 10.58
C MET A 230 -27.29 4.98 9.69
N VAL A 231 -26.12 4.35 9.74
CA VAL A 231 -24.98 4.67 8.87
C VAL A 231 -25.28 4.25 7.44
N LEU A 232 -25.87 3.06 7.24
CA LEU A 232 -26.29 2.60 5.92
C LEU A 232 -27.39 3.51 5.32
N VAL A 233 -28.38 3.90 6.13
CA VAL A 233 -29.43 4.85 5.73
C VAL A 233 -28.86 6.21 5.40
N ALA A 234 -27.92 6.73 6.21
CA ALA A 234 -27.28 8.01 5.95
C ALA A 234 -26.43 7.99 4.68
N ALA A 235 -25.68 6.91 4.44
CA ALA A 235 -24.90 6.74 3.21
C ALA A 235 -25.80 6.67 1.97
N ALA A 236 -26.87 5.87 2.02
CA ALA A 236 -27.84 5.77 0.92
C ALA A 236 -28.55 7.11 0.64
N LEU A 237 -28.88 7.89 1.69
CA LEU A 237 -29.45 9.22 1.54
C LEU A 237 -28.45 10.21 0.94
N ALA A 238 -27.18 10.17 1.38
CA ALA A 238 -26.13 11.04 0.84
C ALA A 238 -25.90 10.77 -0.66
N GLU A 239 -25.81 9.50 -1.05
CA GLU A 239 -25.68 9.10 -2.47
C GLU A 239 -26.87 9.60 -3.30
N LEU A 240 -28.11 9.45 -2.78
CA LEU A 240 -29.31 9.95 -3.46
C LEU A 240 -29.28 11.47 -3.65
N LEU A 241 -28.81 12.22 -2.65
CA LEU A 241 -28.70 13.68 -2.68
C LEU A 241 -27.54 14.17 -3.58
N GLU A 242 -26.44 13.42 -3.69
CA GLU A 242 -25.35 13.74 -4.62
C GLU A 242 -25.76 13.52 -6.08
N ASP A 243 -26.51 12.44 -6.34
CA ASP A 243 -27.16 12.21 -7.65
C ASP A 243 -28.13 13.34 -8.03
N GLU A 244 -28.80 13.96 -7.05
CA GLU A 244 -29.65 15.14 -7.27
C GLU A 244 -28.86 16.37 -7.72
N ALA A 245 -27.67 16.60 -7.14
CA ALA A 245 -26.81 17.73 -7.52
C ALA A 245 -26.20 17.54 -8.91
N GLY A 246 -25.85 16.31 -9.30
CA GLY A 246 -25.36 15.97 -10.64
C GLY A 246 -26.41 16.10 -11.74
N ALA A 247 -27.66 15.72 -11.46
CA ALA A 247 -28.78 15.85 -12.40
C ALA A 247 -29.26 17.31 -12.61
N ALA A 248 -28.86 18.24 -11.76
CA ALA A 248 -29.26 19.65 -11.82
C ALA A 248 -28.47 20.50 -12.84
N ASN A 249 -27.47 19.94 -13.54
CA ASN A 249 -26.66 20.66 -14.53
C ASN A 249 -26.82 20.11 -15.96
N PRO A 250 -27.85 20.51 -16.72
CA PRO A 250 -27.89 20.26 -18.16
C PRO A 250 -26.95 21.24 -18.85
N THR A 251 -25.75 20.78 -19.23
CA THR A 251 -24.96 21.50 -20.24
C THR A 251 -25.66 21.36 -21.58
N THR A 252 -26.04 22.50 -22.15
CA THR A 252 -26.73 22.66 -23.41
C THR A 252 -25.89 22.14 -24.59
N VAL A 253 -26.34 21.10 -25.28
CA VAL A 253 -25.95 20.83 -26.67
C VAL A 253 -27.18 20.27 -27.41
N ASP A 254 -27.50 20.88 -28.56
CA ASP A 254 -28.45 20.43 -29.58
C ASP A 254 -29.96 20.57 -29.35
N GLY A 255 -30.45 21.81 -29.17
CA GLY A 255 -31.65 22.32 -29.87
C GLY A 255 -33.00 21.59 -29.73
N VAL A 256 -33.12 20.55 -28.91
CA VAL A 256 -34.35 19.82 -28.64
C VAL A 256 -34.82 20.18 -27.24
N ASN A 257 -36.10 20.56 -27.16
CA ASN A 257 -36.79 21.12 -26.00
C ASN A 257 -36.68 20.23 -24.74
N GLN A 258 -35.57 20.35 -23.99
CA GLN A 258 -35.47 19.81 -22.63
C GLN A 258 -36.03 20.88 -21.69
N GLY A 259 -37.18 20.57 -21.06
CA GLY A 259 -37.96 21.54 -20.28
C GLY A 259 -37.18 22.28 -19.17
N ASP A 260 -37.84 23.29 -18.61
CA ASP A 260 -37.30 24.26 -17.64
C ASP A 260 -36.24 23.68 -16.67
N PRO A 261 -34.97 24.13 -16.75
CA PRO A 261 -33.89 23.65 -15.88
C PRO A 261 -34.08 24.06 -14.42
N PHE A 262 -34.93 25.04 -14.14
CA PHE A 262 -35.27 25.49 -12.78
C PHE A 262 -36.58 24.89 -12.27
N ALA A 263 -37.17 23.91 -12.98
CA ALA A 263 -38.44 23.31 -12.59
C ALA A 263 -38.36 22.72 -11.17
N PRO A 264 -39.17 23.21 -10.21
CA PRO A 264 -39.12 22.73 -8.82
C PRO A 264 -39.51 21.26 -8.70
N TRP A 265 -40.22 20.71 -9.69
CA TRP A 265 -40.63 19.31 -9.78
C TRP A 265 -39.49 18.33 -10.12
N ARG A 266 -38.33 18.84 -10.53
CA ARG A 266 -37.11 18.03 -10.70
C ARG A 266 -36.28 17.94 -9.42
N GLN A 267 -36.55 18.81 -8.45
CA GLN A 267 -35.91 18.77 -7.15
C GLN A 267 -36.53 17.63 -6.34
N LYS A 268 -35.71 16.68 -5.90
CA LYS A 268 -36.13 15.59 -5.00
C LYS A 268 -35.97 16.02 -3.52
N SER A 269 -36.25 17.29 -3.22
CA SER A 269 -36.10 17.95 -1.90
C SER A 269 -36.98 17.39 -0.77
N GLY A 270 -37.72 16.32 -1.02
CA GLY A 270 -38.67 15.75 -0.06
C GLY A 270 -39.88 16.65 0.23
N PHE A 271 -40.18 17.65 -0.61
CA PHE A 271 -41.28 18.59 -0.38
C PHE A 271 -42.61 17.86 -0.10
N ARG A 272 -43.29 18.29 0.97
CA ARG A 272 -44.62 17.82 1.38
C ARG A 272 -45.47 19.03 1.75
N LEU A 273 -46.69 19.09 1.22
CA LEU A 273 -47.67 20.09 1.63
C LEU A 273 -48.21 19.74 3.03
N GLY A 274 -48.22 20.71 3.94
CA GLY A 274 -48.94 20.61 5.22
C GLY A 274 -48.17 19.97 6.38
N VAL A 275 -46.85 19.78 6.26
CA VAL A 275 -46.01 19.39 7.40
C VAL A 275 -45.49 20.65 8.05
N SER A 276 -46.01 21.00 9.23
CA SER A 276 -45.48 22.10 10.05
C SER A 276 -44.12 21.70 10.60
N SER A 277 -43.13 22.59 10.44
CA SER A 277 -41.78 22.52 11.03
C SER A 277 -41.80 22.25 12.53
#